data_AF-B9JXH7-F1
#
_entry.id   AF-B9JXH7-F1
#
_cell.length_a   1.000
_cell.length_b   1.000
_cell.length_c   1.000
_cell.angle_alpha   90.00
_cell.angle_beta   90.00
_cell.angle_gamma   90.00
#
_symmetry.space_group_name_H-M   'P 1'
#
loop_
_entity.id
_entity.type
_entity.pdbx_description
1 polymer ?
#
loop_
_entity_poly.entity_id
_entity_poly.type
_entity_poly.pdbx_seq_one_letter_code
_entity_poly.pdbx_strand_id
1 'polypeptide(L)' 'MSLDDARVKMEDCRRDYNEFRPHSAIGNKVPISLMNGSPAPPPT' A
#
# COMPACT_ATOMS: atom_id res chain seq x y z
N MET A 1 0.20 22.11 -11.17
CA MET A 1 -0.33 20.90 -10.49
C MET A 1 -1.40 21.35 -9.51
N SER A 2 -2.63 20.85 -9.67
CA SER A 2 -3.76 21.18 -8.77
C SER A 2 -3.81 20.19 -7.60
N LEU A 3 -4.54 20.54 -6.52
CA LEU A 3 -4.73 19.62 -5.39
C LEU A 3 -5.38 18.29 -5.80
N ASP A 4 -6.25 18.32 -6.81
CA ASP A 4 -6.86 17.12 -7.37
C ASP A 4 -5.83 16.19 -8.02
N ASP A 5 -4.97 16.75 -8.87
CA ASP A 5 -3.86 16.04 -9.51
C ASP A 5 -2.88 15.47 -8.48
N ALA A 6 -2.61 16.19 -7.40
CA ALA A 6 -1.78 15.71 -6.30
C ALA A 6 -2.41 14.51 -5.58
N ARG A 7 -3.72 14.52 -5.34
CA ARG A 7 -4.43 13.38 -4.73
C ARG A 7 -4.36 12.14 -5.60
N VAL A 8 -4.63 12.29 -6.90
CA VAL A 8 -4.57 11.17 -7.85
C VAL A 8 -3.17 10.56 -7.88
N LYS A 9 -2.13 11.39 -7.97
CA LYS A 9 -0.74 10.94 -7.96
C LYS A 9 -0.34 10.24 -6.65
N MET A 10 -0.81 10.73 -5.51
CA MET A 10 -0.55 10.09 -4.22
C MET A 10 -1.25 8.72 -4.10
N GLU A 11 -2.49 8.62 -4.58
CA GLU A 11 -3.20 7.33 -4.59
C GLU A 11 -2.57 6.34 -5.57
N ASP A 12 -2.19 6.80 -6.75
CA ASP A 12 -1.48 5.99 -7.74
C ASP A 12 -0.17 5.44 -7.17
N CYS A 13 0.64 6.31 -6.54
CA CYS A 13 1.87 5.91 -5.85
C CYS A 13 1.60 4.88 -4.73
N ARG A 14 0.54 5.08 -3.93
CA ARG A 14 0.15 4.12 -2.89
C ARG A 14 -0.18 2.77 -3.49
N ARG A 15 -0.92 2.73 -4.61
CA ARG A 15 -1.32 1.48 -5.28
C ARG A 15 -0.13 0.79 -5.92
N ASP A 16 0.69 1.50 -6.70
CA ASP A 16 1.90 0.95 -7.34
C ASP A 16 2.80 0.25 -6.33
N TYR A 17 3.14 0.95 -5.25
CA TYR A 17 4.01 0.42 -4.22
C TYR A 17 3.42 -0.82 -3.53
N ASN A 18 2.15 -0.73 -3.12
CA ASN A 18 1.55 -1.78 -2.28
C ASN A 18 1.06 -3.00 -3.07
N GLU A 19 0.58 -2.81 -4.29
CA GLU A 19 -0.13 -3.82 -5.06
C GLU A 19 0.71 -4.39 -6.21
N PHE A 20 1.66 -3.63 -6.77
CA PHE A 20 2.35 -4.01 -8.00
C PHE A 20 3.86 -4.17 -7.85
N ARG A 21 4.49 -3.49 -6.89
CA ARG A 21 5.94 -3.49 -6.75
C ARG A 21 6.43 -4.56 -5.76
N PRO A 22 7.04 -5.66 -6.23
CA PRO A 22 7.65 -6.62 -5.32
C PRO A 22 8.91 -6.04 -4.68
N HIS A 23 9.17 -6.41 -3.43
CA HIS A 23 10.39 -6.00 -2.74
C HIS A 23 11.18 -7.20 -2.23
N SER A 24 12.47 -7.23 -2.56
CA SER A 24 13.38 -8.31 -2.16
C SER A 24 13.49 -8.46 -0.64
N ALA A 25 13.39 -7.36 0.11
CA ALA A 25 13.42 -7.35 1.58
C ALA A 25 12.29 -8.17 2.22
N ILE A 26 11.19 -8.41 1.50
CA ILE A 26 10.05 -9.22 1.95
C ILE A 26 9.87 -10.50 1.14
N GLY A 27 10.96 -10.99 0.55
CA GLY A 27 10.95 -12.22 -0.25
C GLY A 27 10.38 -12.04 -1.65
N ASN A 28 10.60 -10.87 -2.25
CA ASN A 28 10.12 -10.51 -3.59
C ASN A 28 8.59 -10.58 -3.75
N LYS A 29 7.88 -10.22 -2.69
CA LYS A 29 6.41 -10.11 -2.67
C LYS A 29 6.00 -8.65 -2.67
N VAL A 30 4.76 -8.38 -3.08
CA VAL A 30 4.14 -7.06 -2.95
C VAL A 30 3.73 -6.84 -1.48
N PRO A 31 3.84 -5.61 -0.93
CA PRO A 31 3.51 -5.32 0.46
C PRO A 31 2.14 -5.82 0.90
N ILE A 32 1.11 -5.65 0.06
CA ILE A 32 -0.26 -6.05 0.41
C ILE A 32 -0.40 -7.55 0.64
N SER A 33 0.46 -8.38 0.04
CA SER A 33 0.47 -9.84 0.24
C SER A 33 0.84 -10.25 1.66
N LEU A 34 1.42 -9.35 2.46
CA LEU A 34 1.78 -9.61 3.86
C LEU A 34 0.71 -9.13 4.84
N MET A 35 -0.27 -8.36 4.37
CA MET A 35 -1.33 -7.86 5.21
C MET A 35 -2.30 -9.01 5.50
N ASN A 36 -2.02 -9.78 6.56
CA ASN A 36 -3.00 -10.70 7.10
C ASN A 36 -4.17 -9.85 7.58
N GLY A 37 -5.33 -9.96 6.94
CA GLY A 37 -6.55 -9.18 7.23
C GLY A 37 -7.18 -9.46 8.60
N SER A 38 -6.38 -9.83 9.61
CA SER A 38 -6.85 -9.91 10.99
C SER A 38 -7.23 -8.50 11.45
N PRO A 39 -8.49 -8.28 11.83
CA PRO A 39 -8.89 -6.99 12.38
C PRO A 39 -8.04 -6.69 13.61
N ALA A 40 -7.63 -5.42 13.75
CA ALA A 40 -7.00 -4.98 14.98
C ALA A 40 -7.96 -5.26 16.15
N PRO A 41 -7.47 -5.76 17.30
CA PRO A 41 -8.33 -5.94 18.47
C PRO A 41 -8.99 -4.59 18.83
N PRO A 42 -10.26 -4.59 19.27
CA PRO A 42 -10.92 -3.36 19.68
C PRO A 42 -10.14 -2.70 20.82
N PRO A 43 -10.12 -1.35 20.89
CA PRO A 43 -9.46 -0.65 21.98
C PRO A 43 -10.10 -1.02 23.32
N THR A 44 -9.28 -1.28 24.34
CA THR A 44 -9.70 -1.46 25.74
C THR A 44 -9.96 -0.13 26.43
#